data_AF-A0A645F4S7-F1
#
_entry.id   AF-A0A645F4S7-F1
#
_cell.length_a   1.000
_cell.length_b   1.000
_cell.length_c   1.000
_cell.angle_alpha   90.00
_cell.angle_beta   90.00
_cell.angle_gamma   90.00
#
_symmetry.space_group_name_H-M   'P 1'
#
loop_
_entity.id
_entity.type
_entity.pdbx_description
1 polymer ?
#
loop_
_entity_poly.entity_id
_entity_poly.type
_entity_poly.pdbx_seq_one_letter_code
_entity_poly.pdbx_strand_id
1 'polypeptide(L)'
;MQHFVPAIATDPTDVINFNLHQSKLDIFGAANDRWNQKTERNIKSAWFVINELLKKNETSCNYKNVESVFNDITNDYKAFNGMSYELIDRHQGLILNKANSPDPIINNYYSNVMRP
;
A
#
# COMPACT_ATOMS: atom_id res chain seq x y z
N MET A 1 -4.62 -1.10 -4.08
CA MET A 1 -3.49 -0.14 -4.11
C MET A 1 -2.53 -0.47 -2.98
N GLN A 2 -1.25 -0.08 -3.04
CA GLN A 2 -0.32 -0.22 -1.91
C GLN A 2 -0.29 1.11 -1.14
N HIS A 3 -0.75 1.09 0.12
CA HIS A 3 -0.94 2.30 0.94
C HIS A 3 0.34 2.80 1.67
N PHE A 4 1.50 2.20 1.38
CA PHE A 4 2.79 2.63 1.92
C PHE A 4 3.53 3.50 0.91
N VAL A 5 4.14 4.59 1.38
CA VAL A 5 5.01 5.44 0.57
C VAL A 5 6.40 4.79 0.49
N PRO A 6 6.95 4.49 -0.71
CA PRO A 6 8.32 4.02 -0.83
C PRO A 6 9.28 5.10 -0.32
N ALA A 7 10.21 4.71 0.56
CA ALA A 7 11.02 5.68 1.28
C ALA A 7 12.14 6.29 0.43
N ILE A 8 12.76 5.58 -0.53
CA ILE A 8 14.06 6.03 -1.08
C ILE A 8 14.33 5.73 -2.56
N ALA A 9 13.80 4.66 -3.16
CA ALA A 9 13.94 4.41 -4.60
C ALA A 9 13.05 3.22 -5.00
N THR A 10 12.32 3.36 -6.09
CA THR A 10 11.69 2.24 -6.80
C THR A 10 11.91 2.49 -8.28
N ASP A 11 12.05 1.45 -9.08
CA ASP A 11 12.14 1.57 -10.54
C ASP A 11 11.00 2.48 -11.03
N PRO A 12 11.27 3.52 -11.84
CA PRO A 12 10.24 4.41 -12.37
C PRO A 12 9.07 3.65 -13.02
N THR A 13 9.37 2.51 -13.63
CA THR A 13 8.38 1.62 -14.26
C THR A 13 7.42 1.02 -13.22
N ASP A 14 7.93 0.60 -12.07
CA ASP A 14 7.11 0.06 -10.98
C ASP A 14 6.27 1.16 -10.32
N VAL A 15 6.82 2.37 -10.17
CA VAL A 15 6.06 3.50 -9.62
C VAL A 15 4.83 3.78 -10.46
N ILE A 16 4.97 3.75 -11.79
CA ILE A 16 3.86 3.93 -12.74
C ILE A 16 2.89 2.75 -12.67
N ASN A 17 3.40 1.52 -12.76
CA ASN A 17 2.57 0.30 -12.81
C ASN A 17 1.77 0.07 -11.52
N PHE A 18 2.32 0.42 -10.36
CA PHE A 18 1.69 0.21 -9.05
C PHE A 18 1.10 1.49 -8.46
N ASN A 19 1.15 2.60 -9.20
CA ASN A 19 0.66 3.92 -8.78
C ASN A 19 1.18 4.33 -7.38
N LEU A 20 2.49 4.19 -7.17
CA LEU A 20 3.12 4.46 -5.87
C LEU A 20 3.32 5.96 -5.68
N HIS A 21 3.08 6.44 -4.45
CA HIS A 21 3.33 7.83 -4.11
C HIS A 21 4.84 8.15 -4.15
N GLN A 22 5.20 9.23 -4.86
CA GLN A 22 6.58 9.73 -4.92
C GLN A 22 6.76 10.90 -3.95
N SER A 23 7.98 11.09 -3.45
CA SER A 23 8.30 12.29 -2.68
C SER A 23 8.33 13.51 -3.60
N LYS A 24 8.05 14.71 -3.08
CA LYS A 24 8.14 15.95 -3.87
C LYS A 24 9.55 16.16 -4.45
N LEU A 25 10.57 15.72 -3.74
CA LEU A 25 11.96 15.82 -4.18
C LEU A 25 12.26 14.86 -5.35
N ASP A 26 11.59 13.71 -5.42
CA ASP A 26 11.70 12.80 -6.57
C ASP A 26 11.03 13.38 -7.82
N ILE A 27 9.95 14.14 -7.66
CA ILE A 27 9.20 14.72 -8.78
C ILE A 27 9.90 15.96 -9.36
N PHE A 28 10.52 16.78 -8.49
CA PHE A 28 11.03 18.11 -8.86
C PHE A 28 12.55 18.27 -8.74
N GLY A 29 13.29 17.19 -8.49
CA GLY A 29 14.75 17.24 -8.37
C GLY A 29 15.43 17.68 -9.68
N ALA A 30 16.38 18.62 -9.58
CA ALA A 30 17.21 19.01 -10.72
C ALA A 30 18.32 17.98 -10.98
N ALA A 31 18.81 17.86 -12.22
CA ALA A 31 19.84 16.86 -12.58
C ALA A 31 21.18 17.04 -11.83
N ASN A 32 21.47 18.27 -11.40
CA ASN A 32 22.66 18.63 -10.63
C ASN A 32 22.44 18.59 -9.10
N ASP A 33 21.24 18.27 -8.63
CA ASP A 33 20.94 18.23 -7.21
C ASP A 33 21.45 16.92 -6.58
N ARG A 34 22.22 17.04 -5.49
CA ARG A 34 22.73 15.90 -4.72
C ARG A 34 21.59 15.04 -4.16
N TRP A 35 20.42 15.61 -3.93
CA TRP A 35 19.23 14.90 -3.45
C TRP A 35 18.58 14.07 -4.57
N ASN A 36 18.83 14.41 -5.83
CA ASN A 36 18.33 13.71 -7.02
C ASN A 36 19.32 12.65 -7.55
N GLN A 37 20.60 12.72 -7.14
CA GLN A 37 21.63 11.72 -7.44
C GLN A 37 21.50 10.47 -6.53
N LYS A 38 20.31 9.88 -6.50
CA LYS A 38 20.03 8.70 -5.67
C LYS A 38 20.56 7.44 -6.36
N THR A 39 21.07 6.50 -5.57
CA THR A 39 21.32 5.15 -6.08
C THR A 39 19.99 4.45 -6.20
N GLU A 40 19.55 4.21 -7.43
CA GLU A 40 18.34 3.42 -7.67
C GLU A 40 18.54 2.01 -7.13
N ARG A 41 17.59 1.56 -6.31
CA ARG A 41 17.54 0.19 -5.83
C ARG A 41 16.20 -0.38 -6.23
N ASN A 42 16.22 -1.52 -6.92
CA ASN A 42 15.02 -2.27 -7.23
C ASN A 42 14.51 -2.94 -5.95
N ILE A 43 13.69 -2.22 -5.18
CA ILE A 43 13.10 -2.70 -3.95
C ILE A 43 11.70 -3.22 -4.27
N LYS A 44 11.50 -4.53 -4.12
CA LYS A 44 10.19 -5.17 -4.19
C LYS A 44 9.63 -5.39 -2.79
N SER A 45 8.31 -5.35 -2.66
CA SER A 45 7.61 -5.70 -1.42
C SER A 45 7.74 -7.20 -1.10
N ALA A 46 7.70 -7.55 0.18
CA ALA A 46 7.88 -8.93 0.61
C ALA A 46 6.86 -9.90 -0.03
N TRP A 47 5.58 -9.49 -0.11
CA TRP A 47 4.53 -10.32 -0.74
C TRP A 47 4.82 -10.59 -2.21
N PHE A 48 5.36 -9.61 -2.94
CA PHE A 48 5.68 -9.76 -4.35
C PHE A 48 6.79 -10.79 -4.54
N VAL A 49 7.86 -10.70 -3.72
CA VAL A 49 8.96 -11.67 -3.75
C VAL A 49 8.45 -13.08 -3.43
N ILE A 50 7.60 -13.22 -2.42
CA ILE A 50 6.99 -14.52 -2.06
C ILE A 50 6.15 -15.06 -3.22
N ASN A 51 5.29 -14.23 -3.82
CA ASN A 51 4.45 -14.61 -4.96
C ASN A 51 5.29 -15.07 -6.16
N GLU A 52 6.39 -14.39 -6.48
CA GLU A 52 7.32 -14.80 -7.54
C GLU A 52 8.01 -16.14 -7.24
N LEU A 53 8.40 -16.37 -5.98
CA LEU A 53 8.94 -17.67 -5.56
C LEU A 53 7.91 -18.79 -5.68
N LEU A 54 6.65 -18.53 -5.31
CA LEU A 54 5.56 -19.51 -5.42
C LEU A 54 5.24 -19.85 -6.87
N LYS A 55 5.20 -18.84 -7.76
CA LYS A 55 5.02 -19.06 -9.21
C LYS A 55 6.11 -19.94 -9.80
N LYS A 56 7.37 -19.72 -9.39
CA LYS A 56 8.50 -20.53 -9.85
C LYS A 56 8.43 -21.99 -9.40
N ASN A 57 7.83 -22.24 -8.24
CA ASN A 57 7.62 -23.58 -7.69
C ASN A 57 6.30 -24.22 -8.13
N GLU A 58 5.66 -23.71 -9.20
CA GLU A 58 4.39 -24.20 -9.74
C GLU A 58 3.26 -24.32 -8.69
N THR A 59 3.36 -23.53 -7.62
CA THR A 59 2.34 -23.48 -6.56
C THR A 59 1.21 -22.55 -7.00
N SER A 60 -0.04 -22.89 -6.69
CA SER A 60 -1.25 -22.29 -7.27
C SER A 60 -1.55 -20.84 -6.88
N CYS A 61 -0.78 -20.24 -5.97
CA CYS A 61 -1.01 -18.87 -5.53
C CYS A 61 -0.52 -17.88 -6.61
N ASN A 62 -1.45 -17.23 -7.31
CA ASN A 62 -1.15 -16.18 -8.29
C ASN A 62 -1.89 -14.89 -7.93
N TYR A 63 -1.33 -14.14 -6.98
CA TYR A 63 -1.91 -12.85 -6.59
C TYR A 63 -1.48 -11.76 -7.58
N LYS A 64 -2.46 -11.00 -8.07
CA LYS A 64 -2.22 -9.88 -9.01
C LYS A 64 -1.95 -8.55 -8.29
N ASN A 65 -2.52 -8.38 -7.10
CA ASN A 65 -2.39 -7.16 -6.31
C ASN A 65 -2.44 -7.50 -4.80
N VAL A 66 -2.07 -6.52 -3.97
CA VAL A 66 -2.09 -6.64 -2.50
C VAL A 66 -3.48 -6.94 -1.97
N GLU A 67 -4.52 -6.38 -2.60
CA GLU A 67 -5.91 -6.62 -2.24
C GLU A 67 -6.32 -8.07 -2.39
N SER A 68 -5.83 -8.77 -3.42
CA SER A 68 -6.06 -10.21 -3.59
C SER A 68 -5.45 -11.02 -2.46
N VAL A 69 -4.25 -10.63 -1.99
CA VAL A 69 -3.60 -11.27 -0.85
C VAL A 69 -4.42 -11.04 0.42
N PHE A 70 -4.87 -9.81 0.64
CA PHE A 70 -5.68 -9.47 1.81
C PHE A 70 -7.04 -10.19 1.79
N ASN A 71 -7.71 -10.26 0.64
CA ASN A 71 -8.97 -10.98 0.50
C ASN A 71 -8.81 -12.47 0.85
N ASP A 72 -7.70 -13.09 0.46
CA ASP A 72 -7.40 -14.48 0.83
C ASP A 72 -7.26 -14.64 2.35
N ILE A 73 -6.52 -13.72 2.99
CA ILE A 73 -6.41 -13.67 4.47
C ILE A 73 -7.79 -13.51 5.13
N THR A 74 -8.66 -12.66 4.59
CA THR A 74 -10.01 -12.44 5.16
C THR A 74 -10.91 -13.67 5.06
N ASN A 75 -10.71 -14.50 4.03
CA ASN A 75 -11.45 -15.74 3.83
C ASN A 75 -10.95 -16.86 4.75
N ASP A 76 -9.64 -16.96 4.96
CA ASP A 76 -9.03 -18.04 5.74
C ASP A 76 -9.08 -17.78 7.26
N TYR A 77 -8.93 -16.52 7.68
CA TYR A 77 -8.82 -16.16 9.09
C TYR A 77 -10.07 -15.43 9.60
N LYS A 78 -10.81 -16.07 10.50
CA LYS A 78 -12.03 -15.53 11.12
C LYS A 78 -11.87 -14.13 11.71
N ALA A 79 -10.68 -13.80 12.23
CA ALA A 79 -10.37 -12.51 12.82
C ALA A 79 -10.50 -11.33 11.82
N PHE A 80 -10.29 -11.60 10.54
CA PHE A 80 -10.33 -10.63 9.45
C PHE A 80 -11.62 -10.73 8.62
N ASN A 81 -12.54 -11.62 8.98
CA ASN A 81 -13.75 -11.84 8.21
C ASN A 81 -14.59 -10.56 8.08
N GLY A 82 -15.02 -10.26 6.85
CA GLY A 82 -15.79 -9.07 6.51
C GLY A 82 -14.96 -7.78 6.41
N MET A 83 -13.64 -7.81 6.62
CA MET A 83 -12.79 -6.64 6.41
C MET A 83 -12.49 -6.44 4.91
N SER A 84 -12.41 -5.19 4.49
CA SER A 84 -11.92 -4.80 3.17
C SER A 84 -11.08 -3.52 3.29
N TYR A 85 -10.23 -3.26 2.30
CA TYR A 85 -9.45 -2.02 2.26
C TYR A 85 -10.35 -0.78 2.27
N GLU A 86 -11.48 -0.80 1.56
CA GLU A 86 -12.46 0.29 1.57
C GLU A 86 -12.99 0.58 2.99
N LEU A 87 -13.27 -0.48 3.75
CA LEU A 87 -13.80 -0.37 5.11
C LEU A 87 -12.72 0.14 6.07
N ILE A 88 -11.48 -0.34 5.92
CA ILE A 88 -10.32 0.16 6.69
C ILE A 88 -10.08 1.64 6.40
N ASP A 89 -10.10 2.07 5.14
CA ASP A 89 -9.86 3.45 4.75
C ASP A 89 -10.96 4.39 5.28
N ARG A 90 -12.23 3.96 5.17
CA ARG A 90 -13.39 4.73 5.65
C ARG A 90 -13.36 4.95 7.16
N HIS A 91 -13.01 3.92 7.91
CA HIS A 91 -12.99 3.96 9.39
C HIS A 91 -11.61 4.28 9.98
N GLN A 92 -10.61 4.49 9.12
CA GLN A 92 -9.21 4.78 9.48
C GLN A 92 -8.58 3.71 10.38
N GLY A 93 -8.97 2.45 10.13
CA GLY A 93 -8.63 1.30 10.96
C GLY A 93 -9.86 0.51 11.38
N LEU A 94 -9.64 -0.76 11.73
CA LEU A 94 -10.68 -1.65 12.23
C LEU A 94 -10.14 -2.52 13.35
N ILE A 95 -10.99 -2.77 14.36
CA ILE A 95 -10.72 -3.76 15.39
C ILE A 95 -11.00 -5.15 14.82
N LEU A 96 -10.09 -6.10 15.08
CA LEU A 96 -10.25 -7.50 14.69
C LEU A 96 -11.58 -8.07 15.22
N ASN A 97 -12.23 -8.93 14.41
CA ASN A 97 -13.58 -9.48 14.64
C ASN A 97 -14.75 -8.46 14.69
N LYS A 98 -14.51 -7.17 14.42
CA LYS A 98 -15.56 -6.13 14.47
C LYS A 98 -15.84 -5.47 13.11
N ALA A 99 -15.52 -6.13 12.00
CA ALA A 99 -15.78 -5.59 10.66
C ALA A 99 -17.26 -5.24 10.41
N ASN A 100 -18.19 -6.02 10.99
CA ASN A 100 -19.64 -5.80 10.89
C ASN A 100 -20.20 -4.75 11.87
N SER A 101 -19.40 -4.27 12.80
CA SER A 101 -19.73 -3.17 13.72
C SER A 101 -18.51 -2.29 13.92
N PRO A 102 -18.11 -1.56 12.87
CA PRO A 102 -16.93 -0.71 12.91
C PRO A 102 -17.17 0.50 13.82
N ASP A 103 -16.08 1.05 14.35
CA ASP A 103 -16.12 2.28 15.13
C ASP A 103 -16.61 3.46 14.27
N PRO A 104 -17.20 4.51 14.87
CA PRO A 104 -17.70 5.64 14.11
C PRO A 104 -16.60 6.32 13.29
N ILE A 105 -16.96 6.81 12.11
CA ILE A 105 -16.04 7.54 11.24
C ILE A 105 -15.57 8.80 11.95
N ILE A 106 -14.26 8.94 12.14
CA ILE A 106 -13.66 10.11 12.75
C ILE A 106 -13.55 11.20 11.69
N ASN A 107 -14.18 12.35 11.93
CA ASN A 107 -13.95 13.54 11.13
C ASN A 107 -12.58 14.13 11.46
N ASN A 108 -11.60 13.90 10.59
CA ASN A 108 -10.28 14.50 10.74
C ASN A 108 -10.36 16.02 10.53
N TYR A 109 -9.96 16.77 11.55
CA TYR A 109 -9.81 18.20 11.45
C TYR A 109 -8.58 18.54 10.60
N TYR A 110 -8.80 19.21 9.47
CA TYR A 110 -7.72 19.79 8.67
C TYR A 110 -7.61 21.28 9.01
N SER A 111 -6.49 21.68 9.63
CA SER A 111 -6.24 23.05 10.11
C SER A 111 -6.28 24.14 9.03
N ASN A 112 -6.28 23.75 7.76
CA ASN A 112 -6.25 24.65 6.61
C ASN A 112 -7.62 24.85 5.95
N VAL A 113 -8.68 24.17 6.42
CA VAL A 113 -10.01 24.21 5.78
C VAL A 113 -11.00 25.11 6.54
N MET A 114 -10.64 25.58 7.72
CA MET A 114 -11.42 26.58 8.47
C MET A 114 -10.50 27.59 9.14
N ARG A 115 -10.06 28.60 8.39
CA ARG A 115 -9.79 29.92 8.97
C ARG A 115 -10.94 30.84 8.54
N PRO A 116 -11.58 31.59 9.45
CA PRO A 116 -12.50 32.65 9.07
C PRO A 116 -11.80 33.72 8.22
#